data_AF-A0A6C0E221-F1
#
_entry.id   AF-A0A6C0E221-F1
#
_cell.length_a   1.000
_cell.length_b   1.000
_cell.length_c   1.000
_cell.angle_alpha   90.00
_cell.angle_beta   90.00
_cell.angle_gamma   90.00
#
_symmetry.space_group_name_H-M   'P 1'
#
loop_
_entity.id
_entity.type
_entity.pdbx_description
1 polymer ?
#
loop_
_entity_poly.entity_id
_entity_poly.type
_entity_poly.pdbx_seq_one_letter_code
_entity_poly.pdbx_strand_id
1 'polypeptide(L)'
;MSFTRFHDDPARIRKQLEESTFAEQYYLNMPGNGVNMHFQLDPQLRLQGWGANLHTNAIRLESDFRGLTRRLNHDLIDENNYVTNSVKTVPYTYENANPVTDETRATHPAWTLRGLEQSRWGFPLSHPRDSAEIPFLTNIQTRHLEKENYLHRPSVTNPVA
;
A
#
# COMPACT_ATOMS: atom_id res chain seq x y z
N MET A 1 1.87 -57.39 24.30
CA MET A 1 2.35 -56.65 23.10
C MET A 1 3.24 -55.53 23.60
N SER A 2 4.56 -55.65 23.46
CA SER A 2 5.51 -54.62 23.91
C SER A 2 5.84 -53.67 22.76
N PHE A 3 5.53 -52.38 22.94
CA PHE A 3 5.81 -51.30 21.98
C PHE A 3 7.28 -50.84 22.09
N THR A 4 8.21 -51.64 21.56
CA THR A 4 9.66 -51.34 21.61
C THR A 4 10.22 -50.83 20.28
N ARG A 5 9.37 -50.61 19.27
CA ARG A 5 9.79 -50.10 17.97
C ARG A 5 9.99 -48.59 18.04
N PHE A 6 10.93 -48.08 17.26
CA PHE A 6 11.20 -46.64 17.16
C PHE A 6 10.00 -45.81 16.66
N HIS A 7 9.06 -46.43 15.94
CA HIS A 7 7.80 -45.81 15.57
C HIS A 7 6.93 -45.47 16.80
N ASP A 8 6.95 -46.34 17.80
CA ASP A 8 6.09 -46.23 18.98
C ASP A 8 6.71 -45.38 20.10
N ASP A 9 7.83 -44.69 19.79
CA ASP A 9 8.45 -43.73 20.70
C ASP A 9 7.48 -42.56 20.99
N PRO A 10 7.20 -42.24 22.26
CA PRO A 10 6.25 -41.19 22.62
C PRO A 10 6.56 -39.81 22.02
N ALA A 11 7.84 -39.47 21.82
CA ALA A 11 8.21 -38.18 21.23
C ALA A 11 7.86 -38.12 19.74
N ARG A 12 8.08 -39.22 19.00
CA ARG A 12 7.70 -39.32 17.59
C ARG A 12 6.19 -39.28 17.39
N ILE A 13 5.41 -40.03 18.17
CA ILE A 13 3.94 -40.01 18.10
C ILE A 13 3.43 -38.58 18.32
N ARG A 14 3.97 -37.88 19.33
CA ARG A 14 3.61 -36.49 19.60
C ARG A 14 3.94 -35.57 18.43
N LYS A 15 5.12 -35.73 17.82
CA LYS A 15 5.52 -34.89 16.67
C LYS A 15 4.65 -35.15 15.45
N GLN A 16 4.32 -36.40 15.17
CA GLN A 16 3.43 -36.75 14.07
C GLN A 16 2.02 -36.17 14.26
N LEU A 17 1.49 -36.20 15.49
CA LEU A 17 0.22 -35.58 15.83
C LEU A 17 0.28 -34.06 15.71
N GLU A 18 1.37 -33.44 16.15
CA GLU A 18 1.62 -32.01 16.00
C GLU A 18 1.63 -31.62 14.52
N GLU A 19 2.38 -32.33 13.67
CA GLU A 19 2.44 -32.09 12.23
C GLU A 19 1.09 -32.29 11.54
N SER A 20 0.30 -33.29 11.95
CA SER A 20 -1.02 -33.52 11.38
C SER A 20 -2.06 -32.48 11.80
N THR A 21 -1.94 -31.91 13.00
CA THR A 21 -2.90 -30.93 13.55
C THR A 21 -2.45 -29.47 13.38
N PHE A 22 -1.20 -29.24 13.00
CA PHE A 22 -0.57 -27.91 12.97
C PHE A 22 -1.37 -26.90 12.14
N ALA A 23 -1.84 -27.29 10.95
CA ALA A 23 -2.57 -26.39 10.07
C ALA A 23 -3.86 -25.86 10.73
N GLU A 24 -4.64 -26.74 11.35
CA GLU A 24 -5.89 -26.36 12.03
C GLU A 24 -5.61 -25.51 13.27
N GLN A 25 -4.61 -25.89 14.06
CA GLN A 25 -4.17 -25.11 15.22
C GLN A 25 -3.71 -23.72 14.82
N TYR A 26 -3.01 -23.58 13.69
CA TYR A 26 -2.58 -22.28 13.17
C TYR A 26 -3.78 -21.38 12.86
N TYR A 27 -4.81 -21.91 12.20
CA TYR A 27 -6.02 -21.13 11.91
C TYR A 27 -6.82 -20.77 13.17
N LEU A 28 -6.91 -21.68 14.15
CA LEU A 28 -7.65 -21.43 15.39
C LEU A 28 -6.93 -20.50 16.35
N ASN A 29 -5.59 -20.58 16.40
CA ASN A 29 -4.75 -19.79 17.31
C ASN A 29 -4.18 -18.53 16.65
N MET A 30 -4.64 -18.17 15.45
CA MET A 30 -4.19 -16.94 14.79
C MET A 30 -4.53 -15.75 15.71
N PRO A 31 -3.54 -14.94 16.13
CA PRO A 31 -3.81 -13.81 16.98
C PRO A 31 -4.74 -12.84 16.23
N GLY A 32 -5.80 -12.42 16.92
CA GLY A 32 -6.70 -11.40 16.38
C GLY A 32 -6.01 -10.05 16.24
N ASN A 33 -6.62 -9.14 15.50
CA ASN A 33 -6.04 -7.85 15.15
C ASN A 33 -5.88 -6.90 16.36
N GLY A 34 -6.44 -7.23 17.52
CA GLY A 34 -6.40 -6.43 18.75
C GLY A 34 -7.80 -6.13 19.31
N VAL A 35 -7.86 -5.61 20.54
CA VAL A 35 -9.14 -5.33 21.23
C VAL A 35 -9.74 -3.99 20.79
N ASN A 36 -8.91 -2.98 20.56
CA ASN A 36 -9.34 -1.66 20.11
C ASN A 36 -8.45 -1.22 18.94
N MET A 37 -8.90 -1.51 17.72
CA MET A 37 -8.21 -1.14 16.50
C MET A 37 -8.93 0.03 15.82
N HIS A 38 -8.14 1.02 15.44
CA HIS A 38 -8.59 2.15 14.63
C HIS A 38 -8.91 1.73 13.20
N PHE A 39 -9.66 2.58 12.49
CA PHE A 39 -9.76 2.50 11.04
C PHE A 39 -8.50 3.10 10.42
N GLN A 40 -7.78 2.32 9.63
CA GLN A 40 -6.58 2.78 8.94
C GLN A 40 -6.98 3.55 7.68
N LEU A 41 -6.68 4.85 7.65
CA LEU A 41 -7.01 5.71 6.51
C LEU A 41 -6.01 5.61 5.35
N ASP A 42 -4.90 4.90 5.53
CA ASP A 42 -3.84 4.80 4.53
C ASP A 42 -4.30 3.99 3.29
N PRO A 43 -4.42 4.62 2.12
CA PRO A 43 -4.88 3.92 0.90
C PRO A 43 -3.85 2.91 0.38
N GLN A 44 -2.58 2.98 0.81
CA GLN A 44 -1.54 2.03 0.41
C GLN A 44 -1.64 0.71 1.19
N LEU A 45 -2.33 0.72 2.33
CA LEU A 45 -2.57 -0.47 3.12
C LEU A 45 -3.84 -1.18 2.63
N ARG A 46 -3.67 -2.40 2.10
CA ARG A 46 -4.81 -3.25 1.74
C ARG A 46 -5.44 -3.82 3.00
N LEU A 47 -6.76 -3.64 3.14
CA LEU A 47 -7.55 -4.29 4.19
C LEU A 47 -7.43 -5.82 4.06
N GLN A 48 -7.07 -6.50 5.15
CA GLN A 48 -6.93 -7.96 5.20
C GLN A 48 -8.06 -8.59 6.02
N GLY A 49 -8.03 -8.38 7.34
CA GLY A 49 -9.01 -8.98 8.28
C GLY A 49 -9.76 -7.97 9.14
N TRP A 50 -9.40 -6.69 9.10
CA TRP A 50 -10.05 -5.63 9.87
C TRP A 50 -10.33 -4.42 8.99
N GLY A 51 -11.54 -3.87 9.11
CA GLY A 51 -11.98 -2.67 8.40
C GLY A 51 -12.86 -1.73 9.23
N ALA A 52 -12.85 -1.88 10.57
CA ALA A 52 -13.62 -1.03 11.49
C ALA A 52 -15.12 -0.89 11.14
N ASN A 53 -15.75 -1.99 10.73
CA ASN A 53 -17.12 -2.03 10.23
C ASN A 53 -18.02 -3.00 11.02
N LEU A 54 -17.64 -3.40 12.23
CA LEU A 54 -18.46 -4.32 13.01
C LEU A 54 -19.67 -3.60 13.60
N HIS A 55 -20.73 -4.38 13.79
CA HIS A 55 -21.97 -3.99 14.44
C HIS A 55 -22.21 -4.84 15.69
N THR A 56 -23.09 -4.37 16.57
CA THR A 56 -23.46 -5.08 17.82
C THR A 56 -23.98 -6.50 17.60
N ASN A 57 -24.55 -6.80 16.44
CA ASN A 57 -25.03 -8.13 16.08
C ASN A 57 -24.53 -8.55 14.69
N ALA A 58 -23.21 -8.72 14.57
CA ALA A 58 -22.56 -9.09 13.32
C ALA A 58 -23.08 -10.41 12.73
N ILE A 59 -23.35 -11.43 13.56
CA ILE A 59 -23.79 -12.76 13.07
C ILE A 59 -25.14 -12.69 12.36
N ARG A 60 -26.13 -12.00 12.94
CA ARG A 60 -27.44 -11.85 12.28
C ARG A 60 -27.33 -10.93 11.06
N LEU A 61 -26.51 -9.88 11.11
CA LEU A 61 -26.27 -9.02 9.97
C LEU A 61 -25.69 -9.80 8.78
N GLU A 62 -24.69 -10.66 9.02
CA GLU A 62 -24.13 -11.57 8.01
C GLU A 62 -25.17 -12.55 7.48
N SER A 63 -26.03 -13.07 8.36
CA SER A 63 -27.15 -13.94 7.96
C SER A 63 -28.14 -13.21 7.06
N ASP A 64 -28.41 -11.93 7.34
CA ASP A 64 -29.28 -11.06 6.53
C ASP A 64 -28.68 -10.74 5.16
N PHE A 65 -27.38 -10.45 5.10
CA PHE A 65 -26.66 -10.28 3.82
C PHE A 65 -26.64 -11.55 2.98
N ARG A 66 -26.60 -12.72 3.62
CA ARG A 66 -26.79 -14.01 2.96
C ARG A 66 -28.25 -14.30 2.59
N GLY A 67 -29.19 -13.44 2.97
CA GLY A 67 -30.62 -13.59 2.72
C GLY A 67 -31.30 -14.65 3.58
N LEU A 68 -30.70 -15.09 4.68
CA LEU A 68 -31.26 -16.12 5.56
C LEU A 68 -32.41 -15.60 6.44
N THR A 69 -32.63 -14.29 6.49
CA THR A 69 -33.75 -13.64 7.17
C THR A 69 -35.08 -13.83 6.45
N ARG A 70 -35.04 -14.22 5.17
CA ARG A 70 -36.18 -14.34 4.28
C ARG A 70 -36.28 -15.77 3.74
N ARG A 71 -37.52 -16.25 3.61
CA ARG A 71 -37.79 -17.57 3.03
C ARG A 71 -37.63 -17.49 1.52
N LEU A 72 -37.26 -18.62 0.91
CA LEU A 72 -37.23 -18.74 -0.55
C LEU A 72 -38.62 -18.50 -1.13
N ASN A 73 -38.73 -17.58 -2.07
CA ASN A 73 -39.97 -17.25 -2.78
C ASN A 73 -39.67 -16.88 -4.25
N HIS A 74 -40.71 -16.63 -5.04
CA HIS A 74 -40.61 -16.20 -6.44
C HIS A 74 -40.59 -14.66 -6.55
N ASP A 75 -39.71 -14.00 -5.79
CA ASP A 75 -39.56 -12.54 -5.80
C ASP A 75 -40.86 -11.76 -5.51
N LEU A 76 -41.66 -12.28 -4.58
CA LEU A 76 -42.83 -11.59 -4.04
C LEU A 76 -42.38 -10.38 -3.24
N ILE A 77 -42.62 -9.17 -3.75
CA ILE A 77 -42.12 -7.90 -3.17
C ILE A 77 -42.60 -7.71 -1.72
N ASP A 78 -43.85 -8.07 -1.43
CA ASP A 78 -44.45 -7.88 -0.09
C ASP A 78 -43.79 -8.76 0.98
N GLU A 79 -43.37 -9.97 0.61
CA GLU A 79 -42.73 -10.92 1.52
C GLU A 79 -41.20 -10.80 1.52
N ASN A 80 -40.62 -10.39 0.38
CA ASN A 80 -39.18 -10.28 0.15
C ASN A 80 -38.64 -8.85 0.37
N ASN A 81 -39.32 -8.03 1.16
CA ASN A 81 -38.89 -6.67 1.43
C ASN A 81 -37.66 -6.66 2.36
N TYR A 82 -36.54 -6.15 1.86
CA TYR A 82 -35.27 -6.11 2.58
C TYR A 82 -35.28 -5.12 3.75
N VAL A 83 -36.13 -4.07 3.70
CA VAL A 83 -36.21 -3.06 4.76
C VAL A 83 -36.94 -3.62 5.98
N THR A 84 -38.05 -4.33 5.75
CA THR A 84 -38.88 -4.88 6.85
C THR A 84 -38.20 -6.05 7.55
N ASN A 85 -37.47 -6.87 6.79
CA ASN A 85 -36.75 -8.03 7.30
C ASN A 85 -35.32 -7.71 7.77
N SER A 86 -34.90 -6.44 7.64
CA SER A 86 -33.55 -6.02 8.02
C SER A 86 -33.26 -6.28 9.50
N VAL A 87 -32.06 -6.75 9.78
CA VAL A 87 -31.64 -7.00 11.16
C VAL A 87 -31.35 -5.68 11.88
N LYS A 88 -32.04 -5.47 13.00
CA LYS A 88 -31.79 -4.35 13.89
C LYS A 88 -30.40 -4.47 14.53
N THR A 89 -29.48 -3.62 14.12
CA THR A 89 -28.11 -3.54 14.65
C THR A 89 -27.66 -2.09 14.74
N VAL A 90 -26.63 -1.83 15.56
CA VAL A 90 -26.01 -0.50 15.69
C VAL A 90 -24.53 -0.62 15.31
N PRO A 91 -23.99 0.28 14.46
CA PRO A 91 -22.57 0.31 14.14
C PRO A 91 -21.75 0.70 15.37
N TYR A 92 -20.60 0.07 15.55
CA TYR A 92 -19.62 0.55 16.53
C TYR A 92 -18.90 1.81 16.01
N THR A 93 -18.51 2.68 16.95
CA THR A 93 -17.70 3.86 16.64
C THR A 93 -16.23 3.54 16.82
N TYR A 94 -15.43 3.78 15.78
CA TYR A 94 -13.98 3.58 15.79
C TYR A 94 -13.28 4.91 15.53
N GLU A 95 -12.13 5.14 16.17
CA GLU A 95 -11.29 6.29 15.83
C GLU A 95 -10.48 5.99 14.57
N ASN A 96 -10.06 7.05 13.87
CA ASN A 96 -9.26 6.93 12.65
C ASN A 96 -7.78 7.06 12.97
N ALA A 97 -6.96 6.20 12.36
CA ALA A 97 -5.52 6.36 12.33
C ALA A 97 -5.11 7.13 11.07
N ASN A 98 -4.23 8.12 11.26
CA ASN A 98 -3.72 8.93 10.16
C ASN A 98 -2.86 8.09 9.20
N PRO A 99 -2.90 8.39 7.89
CA PRO A 99 -2.06 7.71 6.92
C PRO A 99 -0.57 7.98 7.22
N VAL A 100 0.28 6.98 6.98
CA VAL A 100 1.73 7.12 7.14
C VAL A 100 2.32 7.74 5.88
N THR A 101 1.80 7.34 4.71
CA THR A 101 2.20 7.88 3.43
C THR A 101 1.12 8.79 2.86
N ASP A 102 1.49 10.00 2.45
CA ASP A 102 0.62 10.90 1.68
C ASP A 102 1.10 10.97 0.23
N GLU A 103 0.24 10.56 -0.69
CA GLU A 103 0.46 10.74 -2.12
C GLU A 103 -0.67 11.57 -2.71
N THR A 104 -0.32 12.64 -3.42
CA THR A 104 -1.28 13.53 -4.08
C THR A 104 -2.17 12.79 -5.05
N ARG A 105 -1.71 11.71 -5.68
CA ARG A 105 -2.54 10.87 -6.56
C ARG A 105 -3.69 10.18 -5.82
N ALA A 106 -3.50 9.87 -4.53
CA ALA A 106 -4.45 9.15 -3.70
C ALA A 106 -5.37 10.14 -2.96
N THR A 107 -4.80 11.23 -2.42
CA THR A 107 -5.57 12.26 -1.70
C THR A 107 -6.25 13.27 -2.63
N HIS A 108 -5.62 13.59 -3.77
CA HIS A 108 -6.05 14.64 -4.70
C HIS A 108 -6.04 14.14 -6.16
N PRO A 109 -6.93 13.20 -6.53
CA PRO A 109 -6.91 12.62 -7.86
C PRO A 109 -7.16 13.69 -8.94
N ALA A 110 -6.40 13.65 -10.03
CA ALA A 110 -6.34 14.76 -11.01
C ALA A 110 -7.70 15.22 -11.59
N TRP A 111 -8.72 14.37 -11.58
CA TRP A 111 -10.06 14.74 -12.03
C TRP A 111 -10.75 15.76 -11.12
N THR A 112 -10.45 15.78 -9.82
CA THR A 112 -11.00 16.79 -8.90
C THR A 112 -10.42 18.18 -9.18
N LEU A 113 -9.18 18.22 -9.68
CA LEU A 113 -8.45 19.47 -9.98
C LEU A 113 -8.65 19.98 -11.41
N ARG A 114 -9.25 19.19 -12.31
CA ARG A 114 -9.34 19.51 -13.74
C ARG A 114 -10.18 20.77 -14.05
N GLY A 115 -11.20 21.04 -13.24
CA GLY A 115 -12.11 22.19 -13.41
C GLY A 115 -11.87 23.33 -12.41
N LEU A 116 -10.93 23.17 -11.49
CA LEU A 116 -10.59 24.18 -10.50
C LEU A 116 -9.64 25.21 -11.11
N GLU A 117 -9.87 26.49 -10.82
CA GLU A 117 -8.94 27.54 -11.21
C GLU A 117 -7.58 27.32 -10.53
N GLN A 118 -6.52 27.22 -11.33
CA GLN A 118 -5.16 27.14 -10.81
C GLN A 118 -4.57 28.55 -10.76
N SER A 119 -4.77 29.23 -9.64
CA SER A 119 -4.27 30.60 -9.44
C SER A 119 -2.76 30.60 -9.18
N ARG A 120 -1.93 30.53 -10.24
CA ARG A 120 -0.47 30.68 -10.14
C ARG A 120 -0.07 32.13 -10.40
N TRP A 121 -0.24 32.98 -9.38
CA TRP A 121 0.10 34.41 -9.43
C TRP A 121 1.60 34.71 -9.27
N GLY A 122 2.40 33.72 -8.85
CA GLY A 122 3.84 33.87 -8.65
C GLY A 122 4.65 33.56 -9.90
N PHE A 123 5.75 34.29 -10.10
CA PHE A 123 6.78 33.88 -11.05
C PHE A 123 7.46 32.60 -10.55
N PRO A 124 7.79 31.64 -11.44
CA PRO A 124 8.55 30.47 -11.03
C PRO A 124 9.91 30.89 -10.47
N LEU A 125 10.38 30.20 -9.42
CA LEU A 125 11.66 30.48 -8.75
C LEU A 125 12.87 30.35 -9.70
N SER A 126 12.75 29.54 -10.75
CA SER A 126 13.74 29.38 -11.82
C SER A 126 13.02 29.39 -13.17
N HIS A 127 13.71 29.82 -14.23
CA HIS A 127 13.13 29.74 -15.56
C HIS A 127 13.16 28.27 -16.01
N PRO A 128 12.04 27.69 -16.47
CA PRO A 128 12.01 26.28 -16.91
C PRO A 128 12.89 26.01 -18.14
N ARG A 129 13.41 27.06 -18.78
CA ARG A 129 14.34 26.99 -19.91
C ARG A 129 15.82 26.95 -19.46
N ASP A 130 16.14 27.22 -18.20
CA ASP A 130 17.51 27.23 -17.69
C ASP A 130 18.17 25.85 -17.82
N SER A 131 17.41 24.76 -17.66
CA SER A 131 17.91 23.39 -17.91
C SER A 131 18.09 23.04 -19.38
N ALA A 132 17.54 23.85 -20.30
CA ALA A 132 17.72 23.70 -21.74
C ALA A 132 18.90 24.53 -22.27
N GLU A 133 19.58 25.28 -21.40
CA GLU A 133 20.80 25.98 -21.77
C GLU A 133 21.95 24.99 -21.94
N ILE A 134 22.70 25.16 -23.02
CA ILE A 134 23.86 24.32 -23.31
C ILE A 134 24.94 24.70 -22.28
N PRO A 135 25.48 23.76 -21.48
CA PRO A 135 26.38 24.09 -20.36
C PRO A 135 27.79 24.50 -20.82
N PHE A 136 28.02 24.56 -22.13
CA PHE A 136 29.28 24.93 -22.74
C PHE A 136 29.05 26.00 -23.81
N LEU A 137 30.08 26.81 -24.03
CA LEU A 137 30.05 27.87 -25.02
C LEU A 137 29.95 27.25 -26.42
N THR A 138 28.92 27.67 -27.16
CA THR A 138 28.74 27.29 -28.57
C THR A 138 29.22 28.41 -29.49
N ASN A 139 29.50 28.08 -30.75
CA ASN A 139 29.97 29.03 -31.77
C ASN A 139 31.32 29.72 -31.47
N ILE A 140 32.16 29.10 -30.63
CA ILE A 140 33.54 29.57 -30.40
C ILE A 140 34.49 28.84 -31.36
N GLN A 141 35.39 29.60 -32.00
CA GLN A 141 36.45 29.03 -32.83
C GLN A 141 37.60 28.51 -31.96
N THR A 142 37.48 27.25 -31.52
CA THR A 142 38.46 26.57 -30.66
C THR A 142 39.88 26.61 -31.24
N ARG A 143 40.02 26.50 -32.57
CA ARG A 143 41.33 26.60 -33.26
C ARG A 143 42.03 27.94 -33.04
N HIS A 144 41.30 29.05 -33.10
CA HIS A 144 41.89 30.36 -32.84
C HIS A 144 42.22 30.51 -31.36
N LEU A 145 41.35 30.06 -30.47
CA LEU A 145 41.57 30.09 -29.02
C LEU A 145 42.84 29.32 -28.61
N GLU A 146 43.06 28.11 -29.15
CA GLU A 146 44.28 27.32 -28.91
C GLU A 146 45.54 28.00 -29.46
N LYS A 147 45.43 28.63 -30.64
CA LYS A 147 46.55 29.37 -31.24
C LYS A 147 46.97 30.54 -30.36
N GLU A 148 46.02 31.36 -29.90
CA GLU A 148 46.30 32.53 -29.06
C GLU A 148 46.78 32.13 -27.65
N ASN A 149 46.28 31.01 -27.11
CA ASN A 149 46.70 30.49 -25.79
C ASN A 149 47.98 29.63 -25.83
N TYR A 150 48.60 29.45 -27.01
CA TYR A 150 49.81 28.66 -27.15
C TYR A 150 51.03 29.37 -26.54
N LEU A 151 51.47 28.90 -25.37
CA LEU A 151 52.77 29.28 -24.80
C LEU A 151 53.88 28.43 -25.44
N HIS A 152 54.71 29.07 -26.26
CA HIS A 152 55.89 28.41 -26.85
C HIS A 152 56.84 27.98 -25.74
N ARG A 153 56.96 26.67 -25.51
CA ARG A 153 57.99 26.11 -24.63
C ARG A 153 59.29 25.99 -25.42
N PRO A 154 60.36 26.73 -25.08
CA PRO A 154 61.64 26.55 -25.74
C PRO A 154 62.14 25.13 -25.50
N SER A 155 62.66 24.48 -26.54
CA SER A 155 63.28 23.17 -26.42
C SER A 155 64.52 23.29 -25.54
N VAL A 156 64.54 22.58 -24.42
CA VAL A 156 65.73 22.47 -23.56
C VAL A 156 66.81 21.74 -24.37
N THR A 157 67.79 22.48 -24.89
CA THR A 157 68.99 21.88 -25.44
C THR A 157 69.85 21.41 -24.27
N ASN A 158 69.90 20.09 -24.03
CA ASN A 158 70.84 19.53 -23.06
C ASN A 158 72.27 19.87 -23.51
N PRO A 159 73.12 20.45 -22.65
CA PRO A 159 74.51 20.69 -23.01
C PRO A 159 75.20 19.34 -23.25
N VAL A 160 75.83 19.20 -24.42
CA VAL A 160 76.65 18.05 -24.78
C VAL A 160 77.88 18.06 -23.86
N ALA A 161 78.14 16.93 -23.21
CA ALA A 161 79.27 16.70 -22.31
C ALA A 161 80.62 16.69 -23.03
#